data_AF-A0A5K0V2P6-F1
#
_entry.id   AF-A0A5K0V2P6-F1
#
_cell.length_a   1.000
_cell.length_b   1.000
_cell.length_c   1.000
_cell.angle_alpha   90.00
_cell.angle_beta   90.00
_cell.angle_gamma   90.00
#
_symmetry.space_group_name_H-M   'P 1'
#
loop_
_entity.id
_entity.type
_entity.pdbx_description
1 polymer ?
#
loop_
_entity_poly.entity_id
_entity_poly.type
_entity_poly.pdbx_seq_one_letter_code
_entity_poly.pdbx_strand_id
1 'polypeptide(L)'
;SYTRRQAICEYSKFSLEDFSSKGAAGTREDDDISSFDWWASYGSEMPVLQKLILRLLSQPVTSLCCERNWSIYGHIRNIKRNKLTSQHTKDLVYVDSNWRLLSRKRKEC
;
A
#
# COMPACT_ATOMS: atom_id res chain seq x y z
N SER A 1 2.91 -18.95 -13.30
CA SER A 1 4.09 -18.51 -12.53
C SER A 1 4.15 -19.28 -11.22
N TYR A 2 5.30 -19.89 -10.90
CA TYR A 2 5.57 -20.66 -9.68
C TYR A 2 5.03 -19.98 -8.41
N THR A 3 5.20 -18.67 -8.33
CA THR A 3 4.77 -17.79 -7.23
C THR A 3 3.26 -17.75 -6.97
N ARG A 4 2.41 -17.90 -8.00
CA ARG A 4 0.94 -17.86 -7.84
C ARG A 4 0.44 -19.14 -7.18
N ARG A 5 0.97 -20.30 -7.59
CA ARG A 5 0.60 -21.59 -6.99
C ARG A 5 1.06 -21.67 -5.54
N GLN A 6 2.26 -21.16 -5.26
CA GLN A 6 2.78 -21.06 -3.90
C GLN A 6 1.92 -20.16 -3.02
N ALA A 7 1.54 -18.97 -3.51
CA ALA A 7 0.64 -18.06 -2.77
C ALA A 7 -0.73 -18.69 -2.47
N ILE A 8 -1.29 -19.46 -3.42
CA ILE A 8 -2.56 -20.18 -3.23
C ILE A 8 -2.40 -21.28 -2.17
N CYS A 9 -1.33 -22.07 -2.22
CA CYS A 9 -1.06 -23.12 -1.24
C CYS A 9 -0.85 -22.54 0.16
N GLU A 10 -0.08 -21.47 0.27
CA GLU A 10 0.07 -20.71 1.52
C GLU A 10 -1.30 -20.25 2.00
N TYR A 11 -2.07 -19.51 1.19
CA TYR A 11 -3.42 -19.06 1.56
C TYR A 11 -4.34 -20.19 2.05
N SER A 12 -4.33 -21.35 1.41
CA SER A 12 -5.10 -22.51 1.86
C SER A 12 -4.70 -22.98 3.27
N LYS A 13 -3.40 -22.95 3.62
CA LYS A 13 -2.92 -23.28 4.98
C LYS A 13 -3.40 -22.26 6.01
N PHE A 14 -3.38 -20.98 5.66
CA PHE A 14 -3.91 -19.92 6.54
C PHE A 14 -5.41 -20.05 6.78
N SER A 15 -6.18 -20.39 5.73
CA SER A 15 -7.64 -20.53 5.82
C SER A 15 -8.09 -21.78 6.58
N LEU A 16 -7.23 -22.78 6.74
CA LEU A 16 -7.55 -24.04 7.42
C LEU A 16 -7.21 -24.03 8.92
N GLU A 17 -6.95 -22.86 9.52
CA GLU A 17 -6.57 -22.67 10.94
C GLU A 17 -5.28 -23.37 11.40
N ASP A 18 -4.56 -24.04 10.49
CA ASP A 18 -3.26 -24.68 10.76
C ASP A 18 -2.15 -23.64 11.02
N PHE A 19 -2.46 -22.36 10.80
CA PHE A 19 -1.65 -21.22 11.20
C PHE A 19 -1.87 -20.90 12.69
N SER A 20 -1.42 -21.80 13.55
CA SER A 20 -1.48 -21.64 15.01
C SER A 20 -0.10 -21.40 15.59
N SER A 21 0.49 -20.26 15.24
CA SER A 21 1.45 -19.65 16.15
C SER A 21 0.65 -19.25 17.40
N LYS A 22 0.99 -19.83 18.56
CA LYS A 22 0.26 -19.64 19.83
C LYS A 22 0.08 -18.16 20.25
N GLY A 23 0.81 -17.21 19.64
CA GLY A 23 0.62 -15.76 19.83
C GLY A 23 -0.19 -15.04 18.74
N ALA A 24 -0.34 -15.65 17.56
CA ALA A 24 -1.04 -15.05 16.42
C ALA A 24 -2.57 -15.05 16.62
N ALA A 25 -3.12 -16.07 17.31
CA ALA A 25 -4.55 -16.13 17.63
C ALA A 25 -4.96 -15.12 18.72
N GLY A 26 -4.16 -15.00 19.80
CA GLY A 26 -4.47 -14.12 20.92
C GLY A 26 -4.37 -12.62 20.61
N THR A 27 -3.66 -12.24 19.55
CA THR A 27 -3.51 -10.83 19.11
C THR A 27 -4.52 -10.41 18.05
N ARG A 28 -5.34 -11.34 17.53
CA ARG A 28 -6.44 -11.00 16.60
C ARG A 28 -7.65 -10.41 17.31
N GLU A 29 -7.76 -10.66 18.61
CA GLU A 29 -8.84 -10.19 19.48
C GLU A 29 -8.48 -8.85 20.17
N ASP A 30 -7.22 -8.43 20.05
CA ASP A 30 -6.72 -7.19 20.62
C ASP A 30 -6.75 -6.09 19.55
N ASP A 31 -7.68 -5.13 19.68
CA ASP A 31 -7.90 -4.03 18.70
C ASP A 31 -6.69 -3.07 18.57
N ASP A 32 -5.65 -3.25 19.39
CA ASP A 32 -4.51 -2.34 19.49
C ASP A 32 -3.44 -2.61 18.41
N ILE A 33 -3.42 -3.79 17.77
CA ILE A 33 -2.45 -4.10 16.72
C ILE A 33 -3.02 -3.86 15.31
N SER A 34 -2.33 -3.04 14.52
CA SER A 34 -2.72 -2.83 13.13
C SER A 34 -2.59 -4.13 12.34
N SER A 35 -3.47 -4.36 11.35
CA SER A 35 -3.37 -5.55 10.49
C SER A 35 -2.01 -5.61 9.77
N PHE A 36 -1.38 -4.47 9.50
CA PHE A 36 -0.04 -4.41 8.92
C PHE A 36 1.01 -5.00 9.88
N ASP A 37 0.99 -4.58 11.14
CA ASP A 37 1.95 -5.02 12.17
C ASP A 37 1.74 -6.49 12.55
N TRP A 38 0.48 -6.96 12.55
CA TRP A 38 0.17 -8.37 12.75
C TRP A 38 0.76 -9.24 11.63
N TRP A 39 0.55 -8.86 10.37
CA TRP A 39 1.15 -9.60 9.23
C TRP A 39 2.68 -9.49 9.20
N ALA A 40 3.25 -8.37 9.63
CA ALA A 40 4.70 -8.22 9.74
C ALA A 40 5.29 -9.15 10.82
N SER A 41 4.60 -9.30 11.96
CA SER A 41 5.08 -10.06 13.12
C SER A 41 4.88 -11.57 12.97
N TYR A 42 3.74 -12.00 12.42
CA TYR A 42 3.36 -13.42 12.41
C TYR A 42 3.45 -14.07 11.02
N GLY A 43 3.43 -13.30 9.93
CA GLY A 43 3.36 -13.85 8.57
C GLY A 43 4.62 -14.54 8.04
N SER A 44 5.67 -14.73 8.85
CA SER A 44 6.98 -15.26 8.42
C SER A 44 6.91 -16.70 7.89
N GLU A 45 5.96 -17.51 8.39
CA GLU A 45 5.72 -18.89 7.91
C GLU A 45 5.16 -18.94 6.49
N MET A 46 4.70 -17.80 5.97
CA MET A 46 4.02 -17.66 4.68
C MET A 46 4.63 -16.50 3.88
N PRO A 47 5.91 -16.61 3.48
CA PRO A 47 6.68 -15.48 2.99
C PRO A 47 6.12 -14.89 1.69
N VAL A 48 5.47 -15.70 0.84
CA VAL A 48 4.89 -15.21 -0.41
C VAL A 48 3.57 -14.48 -0.12
N LEU A 49 2.72 -15.06 0.73
CA LEU A 49 1.45 -14.44 1.14
C LEU A 49 1.69 -13.16 1.94
N GLN A 50 2.58 -13.18 2.93
CA GLN A 50 2.96 -12.02 3.73
C GLN A 50 3.42 -10.86 2.84
N LYS A 51 4.31 -11.12 1.88
CA LYS A 51 4.80 -10.09 0.95
C LYS A 51 3.69 -9.51 0.07
N LEU A 52 2.65 -10.29 -0.23
CA LEU A 52 1.49 -9.80 -0.98
C LEU A 52 0.59 -8.95 -0.09
N ILE A 53 0.29 -9.43 1.11
CA ILE A 53 -0.55 -8.73 2.08
C ILE A 53 0.08 -7.40 2.50
N LEU A 54 1.37 -7.37 2.87
CA LEU A 54 2.06 -6.14 3.24
C LEU A 54 2.07 -5.12 2.10
N ARG A 55 2.24 -5.58 0.85
CA ARG A 55 2.13 -4.70 -0.32
C ARG A 55 0.72 -4.15 -0.49
N LEU A 56 -0.30 -4.99 -0.35
CA LEU A 56 -1.69 -4.58 -0.44
C LEU A 56 -2.07 -3.58 0.66
N LEU A 57 -1.67 -3.85 1.91
CA LEU A 57 -1.91 -2.97 3.06
C LEU A 57 -1.11 -1.67 2.98
N SER A 58 0.06 -1.67 2.34
CA SER A 58 0.84 -0.45 2.09
C SER A 58 0.25 0.44 0.98
N GLN A 59 -0.67 -0.11 0.16
CA GLN A 59 -1.29 0.65 -0.91
C GLN A 59 -2.46 1.47 -0.38
N PRO A 60 -2.54 2.77 -0.71
CA PRO A 60 -3.71 3.56 -0.38
C PRO A 60 -4.93 3.00 -1.13
N VAL A 61 -5.94 2.57 -0.38
CA VAL A 61 -7.17 1.93 -0.92
C VAL A 61 -8.12 2.95 -1.58
N THR A 62 -7.88 4.25 -1.39
CA THR A 62 -8.83 5.29 -1.80
C THR A 62 -8.53 5.87 -3.18
N SER A 63 -9.57 5.91 -4.04
CA SER A 63 -9.53 6.65 -5.31
C SER A 63 -9.24 8.15 -5.09
N LEU A 64 -9.52 8.67 -3.90
CA LEU A 64 -9.27 10.05 -3.51
C LEU A 64 -7.79 10.46 -3.70
N CYS A 65 -6.84 9.56 -3.46
CA CYS A 65 -5.43 9.82 -3.74
C CYS A 65 -5.16 10.01 -5.24
N CYS A 66 -5.82 9.23 -6.08
CA CYS A 66 -5.77 9.36 -7.53
C CYS A 66 -6.49 10.63 -8.00
N GLU A 67 -7.67 10.93 -7.46
CA GLU A 67 -8.45 12.14 -7.78
C GLU A 67 -7.67 13.43 -7.46
N ARG A 68 -6.91 13.44 -6.35
CA ARG A 68 -5.99 14.55 -6.03
C ARG A 68 -4.88 14.70 -7.07
N ASN A 69 -4.26 13.60 -7.50
CA ASN A 69 -3.25 13.63 -8.56
C ASN A 69 -3.85 14.11 -9.90
N TRP A 70 -5.08 13.69 -10.22
CA TRP A 70 -5.80 14.14 -11.41
C TRP A 70 -6.21 15.62 -11.35
N SER A 71 -6.57 16.12 -10.16
CA SER A 71 -6.84 17.54 -9.94
C SER A 71 -5.59 18.39 -10.16
N ILE A 72 -4.42 17.94 -9.65
CA ILE A 72 -3.12 18.60 -9.88
C ILE A 72 -2.76 18.55 -11.37
N TYR A 73 -2.96 17.41 -12.03
CA TYR A 73 -2.75 17.27 -13.47
C TYR A 73 -3.62 18.26 -14.26
N GLY A 74 -4.91 18.35 -13.91
CA GLY A 74 -5.84 19.32 -14.47
C GLY A 74 -5.37 20.76 -14.24
N HIS A 75 -4.93 21.09 -13.04
CA HIS A 75 -4.41 22.42 -12.70
C HIS A 75 -3.17 22.81 -13.53
N ILE A 76 -2.19 21.91 -13.65
CA ILE A 76 -0.96 22.14 -14.43
C ILE A 76 -1.29 22.35 -15.91
N ARG A 77 -2.31 21.65 -16.42
CA ARG A 77 -2.69 21.69 -17.84
C ARG A 77 -3.64 22.85 -18.19
N ASN A 78 -4.51 23.28 -17.29
CA ASN A 78 -5.65 24.17 -17.61
C ASN A 78 -5.26 25.67 -17.73
N ILE A 79 -4.28 26.21 -16.99
CA ILE A 79 -4.25 27.67 -16.78
C ILE A 79 -3.42 28.48 -17.81
N LYS A 80 -2.29 27.98 -18.36
CA LYS A 80 -1.46 28.74 -19.35
C LYS A 80 -0.30 27.93 -20.00
N ARG A 81 -0.24 26.61 -19.79
CA ARG A 81 0.91 25.73 -20.14
C ARG A 81 0.54 24.57 -21.09
N ASN A 82 -0.27 24.83 -22.10
CA ASN A 82 -0.68 23.79 -23.06
C ASN A 82 0.46 23.30 -23.99
N LYS A 83 1.67 23.88 -23.87
CA LYS A 83 2.90 23.42 -24.56
C LYS A 83 3.71 22.38 -23.78
N LEU A 84 3.30 21.99 -22.56
CA LEU A 84 4.03 20.98 -21.81
C LEU A 84 3.77 19.58 -22.39
N THR A 85 4.83 18.84 -22.72
CA THR A 85 4.71 17.44 -23.11
C THR A 85 4.12 16.61 -21.97
N SER A 86 3.31 15.60 -22.31
CA SER A 86 2.70 14.67 -21.34
C SER A 86 3.71 14.11 -20.32
N GLN A 87 4.94 13.86 -20.77
CA GLN A 87 6.03 13.40 -19.90
C GLN A 87 6.37 14.42 -18.80
N HIS A 88 6.65 15.67 -19.17
CA HIS A 88 6.94 16.73 -18.21
C HIS A 88 5.77 16.99 -17.24
N THR A 89 4.52 16.87 -17.71
CA THR A 89 3.37 17.00 -16.81
C THR A 89 3.35 15.88 -15.76
N LYS A 90 3.66 14.64 -16.15
CA LYS A 90 3.77 13.51 -15.20
C LYS A 90 4.89 13.74 -14.19
N ASP A 91 6.05 14.23 -14.64
CA ASP A 91 7.18 14.51 -13.76
C ASP A 91 6.84 15.60 -12.74
N LEU A 92 6.15 16.67 -13.16
CA LEU A 92 5.69 17.72 -12.25
C LEU A 92 4.65 17.23 -11.25
N VAL A 93 3.69 16.41 -11.69
CA VAL A 93 2.72 15.78 -10.77
C VAL A 93 3.45 14.90 -9.76
N TYR A 94 4.43 14.10 -10.19
CA TYR A 94 5.23 13.27 -9.28
C TYR A 94 5.98 14.10 -8.24
N VAL A 95 6.64 15.18 -8.65
CA VAL A 95 7.33 16.09 -7.72
C VAL A 95 6.37 16.73 -6.74
N ASP A 96 5.23 17.26 -7.20
CA ASP A 96 4.23 17.92 -6.34
C ASP A 96 3.62 16.92 -5.33
N SER A 97 3.24 15.72 -5.78
CA SER A 97 2.67 14.69 -4.93
C SER A 97 3.67 14.22 -3.85
N ASN A 98 4.93 13.95 -4.23
CA ASN A 98 5.95 13.55 -3.26
C ASN A 98 6.32 14.68 -2.30
N TRP A 99 6.42 15.91 -2.79
CA TRP A 99 6.68 17.07 -1.94
C TRP A 99 5.60 17.25 -0.87
N ARG A 100 4.32 17.09 -1.24
CA ARG A 100 3.20 17.13 -0.28
C ARG A 100 3.26 16.01 0.74
N LEU A 101 3.58 14.79 0.31
CA LEU A 101 3.73 13.64 1.21
C LEU A 101 4.86 13.87 2.23
N LEU A 102 6.02 14.30 1.77
CA LEU A 102 7.17 14.61 2.64
C LEU A 102 6.87 15.78 3.58
N SER A 103 6.16 16.81 3.10
CA SER A 103 5.78 17.97 3.91
C SER A 103 4.82 17.61 5.04
N ARG A 104 3.92 16.63 4.85
CA ARG A 104 3.02 16.13 5.91
C ARG A 104 3.80 15.36 6.97
N LYS A 105 4.68 14.45 6.53
CA LYS A 105 5.55 13.70 7.45
C LYS A 105 6.42 14.59 8.34
N ARG A 106 6.89 15.74 7.82
CA ARG A 106 7.67 16.70 8.62
C ARG A 106 6.86 17.49 9.66
N LYS A 107 5.54 17.55 9.54
CA LYS A 107 4.66 18.24 10.52
C LYS A 107 4.17 17.32 11.63
N GLU A 108 4.36 16.02 11.47
CA GLU A 108 4.01 14.98 12.44
C GLU A 108 5.21 14.63 13.35
N CYS A 109 6.36 15.27 13.14
CA CYS A 109 7.56 15.21 14.00
C CYS A 109 7.70 16.47 14.86
#